data_AF-A0AAU9X1H2-F1
#
_entry.id   AF-A0AAU9X1H2-F1
#
_cell.length_a   1.000
_cell.length_b   1.000
_cell.length_c   1.000
_cell.angle_alpha   90.00
_cell.angle_beta   90.00
_cell.angle_gamma   90.00
#
_symmetry.space_group_name_H-M   'P 1'
#
loop_
_entity.id
_entity.type
_entity.pdbx_description
1 polymer ?
#
loop_
_entity_poly.entity_id
_entity_poly.type
_entity_poly.pdbx_seq_one_letter_code
_entity_poly.pdbx_strand_id
1 'polypeptide(L)'
;MDLAYIANGYVYHTNYDTPAAVTPGSIQRAGDNILALVKSIVNSPFLADPGEYHHGSMVFFNFLGIFVVHYPERIGLVINLTSAFVAVLCLMKKFLHFPAKRTIFEEGKVLRLSSGVGDLIISLFILLLSWIVGTSFSVAVGVLLTYSGHSLTWYCQSWHYTQHHLYWALVWFIFSLRSLLWQRKKGKSCVREERRQHSSQGRAGTQTPPDVFISVLCAFGVVLLTS
;
A
#
# COMPACT_ATOMS: atom_id res chain seq x y z
N MET A 1 2.79 -1.99 -30.48
CA MET A 1 3.99 -1.34 -29.93
C MET A 1 3.90 0.10 -30.38
N ASP A 2 3.74 1.01 -29.42
CA ASP A 2 3.63 2.44 -29.69
C ASP A 2 4.95 3.10 -29.27
N LEU A 3 5.48 3.96 -30.12
CA LEU A 3 6.74 4.66 -29.91
C LEU A 3 6.48 6.16 -29.89
N ALA A 4 6.98 6.83 -28.86
CA ALA A 4 6.82 8.27 -28.69
C ALA A 4 8.18 8.91 -28.38
N TYR A 5 8.39 10.13 -28.89
CA TYR A 5 9.53 10.96 -28.50
C TYR A 5 9.16 11.71 -27.22
N ILE A 6 9.90 11.46 -26.14
CA ILE A 6 9.63 12.08 -24.85
C ILE A 6 10.82 12.95 -24.47
N ALA A 7 10.64 14.26 -24.54
CA ALA A 7 11.51 15.26 -23.92
C ALA A 7 10.82 15.91 -22.71
N ASN A 8 9.51 16.18 -22.84
CA ASN A 8 8.65 16.71 -21.78
C ASN A 8 7.38 15.86 -21.70
N GLY A 9 7.31 14.96 -20.71
CA GLY A 9 6.21 13.99 -20.60
C GLY A 9 4.81 14.62 -20.48
N TYR A 10 4.70 15.86 -19.98
CA TYR A 10 3.43 16.56 -19.79
C TYR A 10 2.84 17.17 -21.08
N VAL A 11 3.61 17.22 -22.18
CA VAL A 11 3.15 17.74 -23.48
C VAL A 11 2.46 16.65 -24.32
N TYR A 12 2.74 15.39 -24.00
CA TYR A 12 2.22 14.22 -24.69
C TYR A 12 0.68 14.16 -24.64
N HIS A 13 0.02 13.82 -25.75
CA HIS A 13 -1.44 13.86 -25.91
C HIS A 13 -2.11 15.22 -25.65
N THR A 14 -1.38 16.32 -25.86
CA THR A 14 -1.95 17.67 -25.78
C THR A 14 -1.81 18.43 -27.09
N ASN A 15 -2.51 19.56 -27.23
CA ASN A 15 -2.37 20.46 -28.38
C ASN A 15 -0.96 21.09 -28.52
N TYR A 16 -0.11 20.93 -27.50
CA TYR A 16 1.26 21.43 -27.49
C TYR A 16 2.26 20.44 -28.09
N ASP A 17 1.83 19.20 -28.40
CA ASP A 17 2.65 18.20 -29.07
C ASP A 17 2.77 18.54 -30.57
N THR A 18 3.80 19.33 -30.90
CA THR A 18 4.01 19.88 -32.23
C THR A 18 5.28 19.33 -32.85
N PRO A 19 5.37 19.23 -34.20
CA PRO A 19 6.59 18.76 -34.87
C PRO A 19 7.84 19.57 -34.54
N ALA A 20 7.68 20.86 -34.18
CA ALA A 20 8.78 21.74 -33.79
C ALA A 20 9.45 21.31 -32.47
N ALA A 21 8.76 20.54 -31.62
CA ALA A 21 9.32 20.00 -30.38
C ALA A 21 10.26 18.80 -30.62
N VAL A 22 10.24 18.21 -31.82
CA VAL A 22 11.08 17.06 -32.17
C VAL A 22 12.46 17.54 -32.62
N THR A 23 13.50 17.11 -31.90
CA THR A 23 14.89 17.48 -32.25
C THR A 23 15.27 16.91 -33.63
N PRO A 24 15.80 17.73 -34.56
CA PRO A 24 16.22 17.27 -35.89
C PRO A 24 17.17 16.07 -35.83
N GLY A 25 16.99 15.12 -36.75
CA GLY A 25 17.78 13.89 -36.80
C GLY A 25 17.43 12.82 -35.76
N SER A 26 16.54 13.11 -34.80
CA SER A 26 16.07 12.09 -33.84
C SER A 26 15.24 11.00 -34.50
N ILE A 27 14.46 11.36 -35.54
CA ILE A 27 13.65 10.41 -36.30
C ILE A 27 14.52 9.38 -37.02
N GLN A 28 15.56 9.84 -37.72
CA GLN A 28 16.48 8.92 -38.41
C GLN A 28 17.19 7.99 -37.42
N ARG A 29 17.76 8.54 -36.35
CA ARG A 29 18.46 7.74 -35.32
C ARG A 29 17.54 6.74 -34.64
N ALA A 30 16.29 7.10 -34.36
CA ALA A 30 15.31 6.17 -33.81
C ALA A 30 15.01 5.03 -34.79
N GLY A 31 14.82 5.34 -36.08
CA GLY A 31 14.63 4.34 -37.12
C GLY A 31 15.79 3.35 -37.21
N ASP A 32 17.03 3.86 -37.23
CA ASP A 32 18.24 3.04 -37.27
C ASP A 32 18.35 2.11 -36.05
N ASN A 33 18.07 2.64 -34.84
CA ASN A 33 18.08 1.87 -33.60
C ASN A 33 16.99 0.80 -33.57
N ILE A 34 15.77 1.13 -33.98
CA ILE A 34 14.64 0.19 -34.02
C ILE A 34 14.92 -0.92 -35.04
N LEU A 35 15.44 -0.57 -36.23
CA LEU A 35 15.78 -1.56 -37.25
C LEU A 35 16.86 -2.52 -36.75
N ALA A 36 17.91 -2.00 -36.09
CA ALA A 36 18.96 -2.83 -35.49
C ALA A 36 18.39 -3.76 -34.40
N LEU A 37 17.52 -3.24 -33.54
CA LEU A 37 16.85 -4.01 -32.50
C LEU A 37 15.97 -5.12 -33.08
N VAL A 38 15.11 -4.81 -34.05
CA VAL A 38 14.23 -5.79 -34.70
C VAL A 38 15.05 -6.90 -35.36
N LYS A 39 16.12 -6.55 -36.08
CA LYS A 39 17.03 -7.54 -36.66
C LYS A 39 17.67 -8.42 -35.59
N SER A 40 18.06 -7.85 -34.45
CA SER A 40 18.61 -8.63 -33.34
C SER A 40 17.58 -9.57 -32.70
N ILE A 41 16.34 -9.12 -32.53
CA ILE A 41 15.27 -9.93 -31.92
C ILE A 41 14.87 -11.08 -32.84
N VAL A 42 14.65 -10.80 -34.13
CA VAL A 42 14.21 -11.80 -35.11
C VAL A 42 15.24 -12.91 -35.31
N ASN A 43 16.54 -12.58 -35.23
CA ASN A 43 17.62 -13.57 -35.31
C ASN A 43 17.96 -14.22 -33.97
N SER A 44 17.24 -13.92 -32.90
CA SER A 44 17.53 -14.45 -31.57
C SER A 44 17.01 -15.89 -31.43
N PRO A 45 17.82 -16.84 -30.91
CA PRO A 45 17.37 -18.20 -30.66
C PRO A 45 16.25 -18.26 -29.62
N PHE A 46 16.20 -17.28 -28.71
CA PHE A 46 15.15 -17.16 -27.69
C PHE A 46 13.76 -16.83 -28.28
N LEU A 47 13.70 -16.28 -29.50
CA LEU A 47 12.43 -16.05 -30.19
C LEU A 47 11.92 -17.33 -30.85
N ALA A 48 12.83 -18.16 -31.37
CA ALA A 48 12.49 -19.42 -32.02
C ALA A 48 12.06 -20.50 -31.02
N ASP A 49 12.79 -20.61 -29.90
CA ASP A 49 12.39 -21.44 -28.77
C ASP A 49 12.68 -20.73 -27.43
N PRO A 50 11.66 -20.13 -26.80
CA PRO A 50 11.81 -19.50 -25.49
C PRO A 50 12.19 -20.44 -24.34
N GLY A 51 12.11 -21.77 -24.50
CA GLY A 51 12.53 -22.75 -23.48
C GLY A 51 12.04 -22.45 -22.06
N GLU A 52 12.97 -22.18 -21.13
CA GLU A 52 12.65 -21.86 -19.74
C GLU A 52 11.89 -20.54 -19.56
N TYR A 53 11.86 -19.65 -20.57
CA TYR A 53 11.18 -18.36 -20.51
C TYR A 53 9.70 -18.42 -20.92
N HIS A 54 9.16 -19.60 -21.25
CA HIS A 54 7.73 -19.84 -21.51
C HIS A 54 6.89 -19.74 -20.23
N HIS A 55 6.75 -18.54 -19.68
CA HIS A 55 5.99 -18.30 -18.47
C HIS A 55 4.52 -17.93 -18.70
N GLY A 56 4.10 -17.80 -19.97
CA GLY A 56 2.75 -17.42 -20.35
C GLY A 56 2.45 -15.96 -19.97
N SER A 57 1.24 -15.71 -19.49
CA SER A 57 0.83 -14.40 -18.98
C SER A 57 1.65 -14.02 -17.75
N MET A 58 2.23 -12.83 -17.80
CA MET A 58 3.12 -12.27 -16.79
C MET A 58 2.50 -11.01 -16.20
N VAL A 59 2.62 -10.86 -14.89
CA VAL A 59 2.24 -9.63 -14.19
C VAL A 59 3.49 -8.77 -14.05
N PHE A 60 3.37 -7.50 -14.41
CA PHE A 60 4.43 -6.51 -14.27
C PHE A 60 3.91 -5.33 -13.47
N PHE A 61 4.67 -4.89 -12.47
CA PHE A 61 4.40 -3.64 -11.78
C PHE A 61 5.70 -2.99 -11.33
N ASN A 62 5.67 -1.67 -11.13
CA ASN A 62 6.83 -0.90 -10.75
C ASN A 62 6.80 -0.63 -9.25
N PHE A 63 7.81 -1.09 -8.52
CA PHE A 63 7.91 -0.83 -7.09
C PHE A 63 8.49 0.57 -6.85
N LEU A 64 7.60 1.53 -6.54
CA LEU A 64 7.94 2.92 -6.20
C LEU A 64 8.78 3.68 -7.25
N GLY A 65 8.82 3.21 -8.50
CA GLY A 65 9.66 3.80 -9.53
C GLY A 65 11.13 3.33 -9.50
N ILE A 66 11.50 2.40 -8.60
CA ILE A 66 12.90 1.97 -8.40
C ILE A 66 13.24 0.80 -9.30
N PHE A 67 12.42 -0.24 -9.27
CA PHE A 67 12.62 -1.45 -10.06
C PHE A 67 11.29 -2.09 -10.43
N VAL A 68 11.30 -2.80 -11.55
CA VAL A 68 10.13 -3.53 -12.06
C VAL A 68 10.13 -4.94 -11.47
N VAL A 69 9.06 -5.27 -10.76
CA VAL A 69 8.77 -6.64 -10.33
C VAL A 69 7.98 -7.32 -11.44
N HIS A 70 8.38 -8.54 -11.77
CA HIS A 70 7.67 -9.36 -12.75
C HIS A 70 7.58 -10.79 -12.24
N TYR A 71 6.39 -11.38 -12.35
CA TYR A 71 6.17 -12.78 -12.02
C TYR A 71 5.07 -13.40 -12.89
N PRO A 72 5.06 -14.73 -13.05
CA PRO A 72 3.99 -15.43 -13.77
C PRO A 72 2.62 -15.28 -13.11
N GLU A 73 1.55 -15.14 -13.88
CA GLU A 73 0.17 -14.94 -13.38
C GLU A 73 -0.24 -15.96 -12.31
N ARG A 74 0.19 -17.22 -12.46
CA ARG A 74 0.00 -18.29 -11.48
C ARG A 74 0.50 -17.94 -10.07
N ILE A 75 1.60 -17.21 -9.94
CA ILE A 75 2.11 -16.74 -8.64
C ILE A 75 1.20 -15.64 -8.09
N GLY A 76 0.74 -14.73 -8.96
CA GLY A 76 -0.24 -13.70 -8.58
C GLY A 76 -1.53 -14.27 -8.02
N LEU A 77 -2.04 -15.35 -8.64
CA LEU A 77 -3.22 -16.06 -8.14
C LEU A 77 -3.00 -16.59 -6.72
N VAL A 78 -1.84 -17.22 -6.46
CA VAL A 78 -1.50 -17.75 -5.13
C VAL A 78 -1.39 -16.62 -4.10
N ILE A 79 -0.76 -15.50 -4.44
CA ILE A 79 -0.66 -14.33 -3.55
C ILE A 79 -2.05 -13.78 -3.21
N ASN A 80 -2.94 -13.68 -4.20
CA ASN A 80 -4.30 -13.18 -3.99
C ASN A 80 -5.18 -14.13 -3.17
N LEU A 81 -5.07 -15.44 -3.41
CA LEU A 81 -5.82 -16.43 -2.63
C LEU A 81 -5.33 -16.48 -1.18
N THR A 82 -4.01 -16.44 -0.97
CA THR A 82 -3.42 -16.43 0.38
C THR A 82 -3.76 -15.16 1.14
N SER A 83 -3.74 -13.98 0.49
CA SER A 83 -4.15 -12.73 1.12
C SER A 83 -5.63 -12.73 1.52
N ALA A 84 -6.51 -13.20 0.64
CA ALA A 84 -7.94 -13.35 0.93
C ALA A 84 -8.17 -14.33 2.09
N PHE A 85 -7.48 -15.46 2.10
CA PHE A 85 -7.56 -16.46 3.17
C PHE A 85 -7.14 -15.88 4.53
N VAL A 86 -6.01 -15.17 4.58
CA VAL A 86 -5.53 -14.48 5.80
C VAL A 86 -6.53 -13.43 6.29
N ALA A 87 -7.12 -12.65 5.38
CA ALA A 87 -8.13 -11.66 5.72
C ALA A 87 -9.37 -12.32 6.35
N VAL A 88 -9.87 -13.41 5.74
CA VAL A 88 -11.00 -14.19 6.28
C VAL A 88 -10.68 -14.76 7.65
N LEU A 89 -9.49 -15.36 7.84
CA LEU A 89 -9.07 -15.88 9.15
C LEU A 89 -9.02 -14.79 10.22
N CYS A 90 -8.54 -13.59 9.87
CA CYS A 90 -8.51 -12.46 10.79
C CYS A 90 -9.93 -12.01 11.19
N LEU A 91 -10.86 -11.97 10.23
CA LEU A 91 -12.27 -11.66 10.50
C LEU A 91 -12.91 -12.74 11.37
N MET A 92 -12.72 -14.01 11.05
CA MET A 92 -13.26 -15.13 11.82
C MET A 92 -12.78 -15.11 13.27
N LYS A 93 -11.47 -14.91 13.51
CA LYS A 93 -10.94 -14.76 14.88
C LYS A 93 -11.60 -13.61 15.62
N LYS A 94 -11.81 -12.47 14.96
CA LYS A 94 -12.47 -11.31 15.57
C LYS A 94 -13.93 -11.60 15.93
N PHE A 95 -14.65 -12.38 15.11
CA PHE A 95 -16.01 -12.83 15.38
C PHE A 95 -16.08 -13.91 16.48
N LEU A 96 -15.14 -14.85 16.52
CA LEU A 96 -15.07 -15.93 17.52
C LEU A 96 -14.63 -15.44 18.91
N HIS A 97 -13.72 -14.45 18.98
CA HIS A 97 -13.30 -13.80 20.22
C HIS A 97 -14.20 -12.62 20.61
N PHE A 98 -15.41 -12.47 20.05
CA PHE A 98 -16.40 -11.58 20.66
C PHE A 98 -16.81 -12.19 22.01
N PRO A 99 -16.41 -11.61 23.16
CA PRO A 99 -16.99 -12.08 24.40
C PRO A 99 -18.48 -11.75 24.32
N ALA A 100 -19.33 -12.78 24.42
CA ALA A 100 -20.72 -12.63 24.79
C ALA A 100 -20.75 -12.05 26.21
N LYS A 101 -20.46 -10.75 26.36
CA LYS A 101 -20.67 -10.01 27.59
C LYS A 101 -22.18 -9.97 27.78
N ARG A 102 -22.69 -10.92 28.57
CA ARG A 102 -24.00 -10.82 29.17
C ARG A 102 -24.02 -9.51 29.95
N THR A 103 -24.83 -8.59 29.48
CA THR A 103 -25.18 -7.34 30.16
C THR A 103 -25.79 -7.71 31.51
N ILE A 104 -25.03 -7.53 32.59
CA ILE A 104 -25.62 -7.36 33.91
C ILE A 104 -25.72 -5.84 34.09
N PHE A 105 -26.97 -5.37 34.12
CA PHE A 105 -27.36 -4.02 34.45
C PHE A 105 -26.76 -3.64 35.81
N GLU A 106 -25.87 -2.67 35.83
CA GLU A 106 -25.51 -1.90 37.02
C GLU A 106 -25.37 -0.44 36.57
N GLU A 107 -26.06 0.42 37.30
CA GLU A 107 -26.42 1.79 36.94
C GLU A 107 -25.23 2.71 36.62
N GLY A 108 -25.41 3.62 35.66
CA GLY A 108 -24.68 4.89 35.65
C GLY A 108 -23.33 4.96 34.91
N LYS A 109 -22.92 3.97 34.12
CA LYS A 109 -21.79 4.15 33.18
C LYS A 109 -22.26 3.95 31.75
N VAL A 110 -22.16 5.04 30.97
CA VAL A 110 -22.36 5.12 29.51
C VAL A 110 -22.09 3.78 28.87
N LEU A 111 -23.18 3.08 28.57
CA LEU A 111 -23.20 1.72 28.07
C LEU A 111 -22.54 1.76 26.69
N ARG A 112 -21.22 1.53 26.63
CA ARG A 112 -20.51 1.18 25.40
C ARG A 112 -21.00 -0.20 24.99
N LEU A 113 -22.19 -0.20 24.39
CA LEU A 113 -22.77 -1.31 23.66
C LEU A 113 -21.87 -1.54 22.45
N SER A 114 -20.75 -2.23 22.67
CA SER A 114 -19.83 -2.71 21.64
C SER A 114 -20.54 -3.84 20.90
N SER A 115 -21.47 -3.48 20.03
CA SER A 115 -21.84 -4.31 18.90
C SER A 115 -20.71 -4.16 17.88
N GLY A 116 -20.09 -5.25 17.46
CA GLY A 116 -18.94 -5.19 16.53
C GLY A 116 -19.19 -4.42 15.25
N VAL A 117 -20.46 -4.19 14.90
CA VAL A 117 -20.90 -3.32 13.80
C VAL A 117 -20.51 -1.85 14.04
N GLY A 118 -20.66 -1.33 15.25
CA GLY A 118 -20.28 0.06 15.58
C GLY A 118 -18.79 0.30 15.43
N ASP A 119 -17.96 -0.64 15.90
CA ASP A 119 -16.50 -0.57 15.74
C ASP A 119 -16.08 -0.71 14.26
N LEU A 120 -16.79 -1.51 13.46
CA LEU A 120 -16.57 -1.60 12.01
C LEU A 120 -16.93 -0.30 11.30
N ILE A 121 -18.06 0.32 11.64
CA ILE A 121 -18.48 1.61 11.07
C ILE A 121 -17.47 2.71 11.44
N ILE A 122 -17.00 2.74 12.69
CA ILE A 122 -15.96 3.69 13.11
C ILE A 122 -14.66 3.45 12.33
N SER A 123 -14.24 2.19 12.15
CA SER A 123 -13.02 1.89 11.38
C SER A 123 -13.13 2.28 9.91
N LEU A 124 -14.30 2.07 9.29
CA LEU A 124 -14.60 2.50 7.92
C LEU A 124 -14.54 4.03 7.81
N PHE A 125 -15.12 4.73 8.78
CA PHE A 125 -15.10 6.19 8.82
C PHE A 125 -13.67 6.75 8.96
N ILE A 126 -12.85 6.14 9.82
CA ILE A 126 -11.43 6.50 9.96
C ILE A 126 -10.67 6.24 8.65
N LEU A 127 -10.95 5.12 7.96
CA LEU A 127 -10.33 4.81 6.67
C LEU A 127 -10.68 5.86 5.61
N LEU A 128 -11.96 6.23 5.49
CA LEU A 128 -12.42 7.27 4.57
C LEU A 128 -11.79 8.63 4.89
N LEU A 129 -11.73 9.02 6.17
CA LEU A 129 -11.05 10.25 6.58
C LEU A 129 -9.56 10.23 6.23
N SER A 130 -8.88 9.09 6.38
CA SER A 130 -7.46 8.96 6.03
C SER A 130 -7.22 9.18 4.53
N TRP A 131 -8.14 8.69 3.68
CA TRP A 131 -8.10 8.93 2.24
C TRP A 131 -8.28 10.41 1.90
N ILE A 132 -9.23 11.09 2.54
CA ILE A 132 -9.45 12.53 2.35
C ILE A 132 -8.21 13.34 2.77
N VAL A 133 -7.62 13.03 3.93
CA VAL A 133 -6.41 13.71 4.41
C VAL A 133 -5.22 13.44 3.47
N GLY A 134 -5.02 12.20 3.03
CA GLY A 134 -3.95 11.83 2.11
C GLY A 134 -4.07 12.54 0.76
N THR A 135 -5.27 12.55 0.16
CA THR A 135 -5.54 13.26 -1.10
C THR A 135 -5.39 14.77 -0.96
N SER A 136 -5.95 15.36 0.09
CA SER A 136 -5.82 16.81 0.36
C SER A 136 -4.36 17.23 0.53
N PHE A 137 -3.56 16.41 1.20
CA PHE A 137 -2.13 16.67 1.37
C PHE A 137 -1.38 16.62 0.03
N SER A 138 -1.62 15.61 -0.80
CA SER A 138 -1.02 15.51 -2.14
C SER A 138 -1.38 16.73 -3.01
N VAL A 139 -2.62 17.21 -2.93
CA VAL A 139 -3.05 18.45 -3.61
C VAL A 139 -2.29 19.66 -3.06
N ALA A 140 -2.16 19.78 -1.73
CA ALA A 140 -1.42 20.88 -1.11
C ALA A 140 0.06 20.92 -1.57
N VAL A 141 0.72 19.76 -1.66
CA VAL A 141 2.08 19.66 -2.23
C VAL A 141 2.12 20.11 -3.69
N GLY A 142 1.16 19.67 -4.51
CA GLY A 142 1.04 20.11 -5.90
C GLY A 142 0.87 21.63 -6.05
N VAL A 143 0.07 22.23 -5.17
CA VAL A 143 -0.14 23.69 -5.12
C VAL A 143 1.14 24.41 -4.70
N LEU A 144 1.85 23.93 -3.66
CA LEU A 144 3.12 24.50 -3.21
C LEU A 144 4.19 24.47 -4.31
N LEU A 145 4.31 23.35 -5.03
CA LEU A 145 5.22 23.23 -6.17
C LEU A 145 4.85 24.20 -7.30
N THR A 146 3.56 24.42 -7.52
CA THR A 146 3.06 25.38 -8.51
C THR A 146 3.42 26.81 -8.14
N TYR A 147 3.24 27.20 -6.88
CA TYR A 147 3.67 28.53 -6.40
C TYR A 147 5.19 28.71 -6.41
N SER A 148 5.96 27.63 -6.24
CA SER A 148 7.43 27.67 -6.25
C SER A 148 8.03 27.70 -7.66
N GLY A 149 7.21 27.70 -8.72
CA GLY A 149 7.69 27.64 -10.11
C GLY A 149 8.28 26.29 -10.52
N HIS A 150 8.14 25.26 -9.67
CA HIS A 150 8.62 23.90 -9.88
C HIS A 150 7.46 22.93 -10.18
N SER A 151 6.36 23.44 -10.75
CA SER A 151 5.27 22.60 -11.25
C SER A 151 5.81 21.59 -12.27
N LEU A 152 5.23 20.39 -12.30
CA LEU A 152 5.53 19.35 -13.30
C LEU A 152 6.94 18.74 -13.23
N THR A 153 7.75 19.10 -12.23
CA THR A 153 9.10 18.54 -12.03
C THR A 153 9.14 17.01 -11.95
N TRP A 154 8.03 16.38 -11.51
CA TRP A 154 7.89 14.93 -11.47
C TRP A 154 7.84 14.26 -12.84
N TYR A 155 7.51 14.97 -13.93
CA TYR A 155 7.57 14.44 -15.30
C TYR A 155 8.99 14.45 -15.89
N CYS A 156 9.86 15.32 -15.39
CA CYS A 156 11.23 15.46 -15.89
C CYS A 156 12.23 14.63 -15.09
N GLN A 157 11.93 14.33 -13.81
CA GLN A 157 12.86 13.61 -12.94
C GLN A 157 12.15 12.58 -12.06
N SER A 158 12.10 11.34 -12.54
CA SER A 158 11.43 10.20 -11.87
C SER A 158 11.95 9.93 -10.44
N TRP A 159 13.22 10.22 -10.15
CA TRP A 159 13.81 10.01 -8.83
C TRP A 159 13.15 10.82 -7.70
N HIS A 160 12.65 12.03 -7.99
CA HIS A 160 11.98 12.86 -6.98
C HIS A 160 10.66 12.24 -6.50
N TYR A 161 9.96 11.52 -7.37
CA TYR A 161 8.74 10.79 -7.03
C TYR A 161 9.04 9.70 -6.00
N THR A 162 10.05 8.88 -6.25
CA THR A 162 10.48 7.79 -5.37
C THR A 162 10.90 8.28 -3.98
N GLN A 163 11.69 9.35 -3.90
CA GLN A 163 12.15 9.91 -2.62
C GLN A 163 10.99 10.44 -1.78
N HIS A 164 10.01 11.08 -2.43
CA HIS A 164 8.81 11.57 -1.75
C HIS A 164 8.01 10.39 -1.17
N HIS A 165 7.74 9.35 -1.97
CA HIS A 165 7.00 8.18 -1.50
C HIS A 165 7.71 7.42 -0.36
N LEU A 166 9.04 7.27 -0.42
CA LEU A 166 9.81 6.63 0.66
C LEU A 166 9.74 7.44 1.97
N TYR A 167 9.89 8.76 1.89
CA TYR A 167 9.82 9.63 3.05
C TYR A 167 8.46 9.51 3.75
N TRP A 168 7.37 9.51 3.00
CA TRP A 168 6.02 9.37 3.57
C TRP A 168 5.71 7.98 4.11
N ALA A 169 6.21 6.92 3.44
CA ALA A 169 6.09 5.56 3.96
C ALA A 169 6.76 5.42 5.34
N LEU A 170 7.93 6.05 5.52
CA LEU A 170 8.65 6.07 6.80
C LEU A 170 7.90 6.86 7.88
N VAL A 171 7.35 8.04 7.53
CA VAL A 171 6.54 8.83 8.45
C VAL A 171 5.31 8.03 8.91
N TRP A 172 4.58 7.41 7.99
CA TRP A 172 3.43 6.56 8.30
C TRP A 172 3.80 5.35 9.16
N PHE A 173 4.94 4.71 8.86
CA PHE A 173 5.46 3.61 9.66
C PHE A 173 5.79 4.05 11.10
N ILE A 174 6.37 5.24 11.30
CA ILE A 174 6.66 5.77 12.64
C ILE A 174 5.36 6.05 13.42
N PHE A 175 4.35 6.62 12.76
CA PHE A 175 3.04 6.86 13.40
C PHE A 175 2.32 5.56 13.77
N SER A 176 2.37 4.55 12.91
CA SER A 176 1.79 3.23 13.20
C SER A 176 2.57 2.49 14.30
N LEU A 177 3.90 2.60 14.34
CA LEU A 177 4.71 2.06 15.43
C LEU A 177 4.37 2.74 16.77
N ARG A 178 4.20 4.07 16.76
CA ARG A 178 3.87 4.85 17.97
C ARG A 178 2.48 4.50 18.50
N SER A 179 1.49 4.31 17.62
CA SER A 179 0.15 3.87 18.03
C SER A 179 0.18 2.45 18.61
N LEU A 180 0.98 1.56 18.04
CA LEU A 180 1.21 0.19 18.53
C LEU A 180 1.87 0.19 19.93
N LEU A 181 2.92 0.99 20.12
CA LEU A 181 3.60 1.15 21.41
C LEU A 181 2.68 1.75 22.47
N TRP A 182 1.84 2.71 22.09
CA TRP A 182 0.85 3.31 22.99
C TRP A 182 -0.22 2.29 23.42
N GLN A 183 -0.75 1.49 22.50
CA GLN A 183 -1.69 0.40 22.83
C GLN A 183 -1.06 -0.65 23.75
N ARG A 184 0.20 -1.03 23.50
CA ARG A 184 0.95 -1.97 24.34
C ARG A 184 1.17 -1.42 25.76
N LYS A 185 1.38 -0.10 25.89
CA LYS A 185 1.55 0.57 27.19
C LYS A 185 0.23 0.61 27.97
N LYS A 186 -0.90 0.92 27.30
CA LYS A 186 -2.23 0.87 27.91
C LYS A 186 -2.63 -0.55 28.35
N GLY A 187 -2.38 -1.57 27.53
CA GLY A 187 -2.64 -2.97 27.90
C GLY A 187 -1.86 -3.41 29.14
N LYS A 188 -0.57 -3.04 29.24
CA LYS A 188 0.25 -3.32 30.42
C LYS A 188 -0.23 -2.57 31.68
N SER A 189 -0.67 -1.33 31.55
CA SER A 189 -1.24 -0.56 32.67
C SER A 189 -2.54 -1.19 33.16
N CYS A 190 -3.42 -1.62 32.26
CA CYS A 190 -4.69 -2.28 32.59
C CYS A 190 -4.45 -3.60 33.36
N VAL A 191 -3.54 -4.45 32.88
CA VAL A 191 -3.13 -5.69 33.57
C VAL A 191 -2.47 -5.42 34.92
N ARG A 192 -1.73 -4.31 35.06
CA ARG A 192 -1.10 -3.92 36.34
C ARG A 192 -2.12 -3.42 37.36
N GLU A 193 -3.14 -2.67 36.92
CA GLU A 193 -4.27 -2.22 37.74
C GLU A 193 -5.10 -3.41 38.23
N GLU A 194 -5.41 -4.36 37.33
CA GLU A 194 -6.15 -5.59 37.61
C GLU A 194 -5.40 -6.50 38.59
N ARG A 195 -4.06 -6.60 38.47
CA ARG A 195 -3.22 -7.32 39.45
C ARG A 195 -3.19 -6.66 40.83
N ARG A 196 -3.31 -5.33 40.91
CA ARG A 196 -3.44 -4.61 42.19
C ARG A 196 -4.79 -4.89 42.83
N GLN A 197 -5.87 -4.89 42.05
CA GLN A 197 -7.22 -5.22 42.53
C GLN A 197 -7.34 -6.69 42.98
N HIS A 198 -6.70 -7.63 42.28
CA HIS A 198 -6.60 -9.04 42.68
C HIS A 198 -5.62 -9.30 43.85
N SER A 199 -4.74 -8.36 44.19
CA SER A 199 -3.90 -8.47 45.40
C SER A 199 -4.67 -8.08 46.68
N SER A 200 -5.75 -7.31 46.55
CA SER A 200 -6.67 -6.95 47.64
C SER A 200 -7.87 -7.91 47.81
N GLN A 201 -8.13 -8.78 46.82
CA GLN A 201 -9.20 -9.78 46.86
C GLN A 201 -8.65 -11.12 46.37
N GLY A 202 -8.65 -12.14 47.23
CA GLY A 202 -8.00 -13.42 47.00
C GLY A 202 -8.25 -14.07 45.63
N ARG A 203 -7.13 -14.43 44.98
CA ARG A 203 -6.89 -15.43 43.92
C ARG A 203 -8.05 -15.85 43.02
N ALA A 204 -7.94 -15.51 41.72
CA ALA A 204 -8.32 -16.40 40.62
C ALA A 204 -7.60 -16.02 39.30
N GLY A 205 -7.02 -17.03 38.63
CA GLY A 205 -6.94 -17.21 37.17
C GLY A 205 -6.25 -16.16 36.29
N THR A 206 -5.04 -16.46 35.84
CA THR A 206 -4.29 -15.75 34.80
C THR A 206 -4.82 -16.02 33.38
N GLN A 207 -4.94 -14.98 32.55
CA GLN A 207 -4.85 -15.07 31.08
C GLN A 207 -4.29 -13.75 30.50
N THR A 208 -3.39 -13.84 29.52
CA THR A 208 -2.80 -12.69 28.80
C THR A 208 -3.04 -12.79 27.28
N PRO A 209 -3.08 -11.64 26.56
CA PRO A 209 -3.54 -11.54 25.17
C PRO A 209 -2.39 -11.56 24.13
N PRO A 210 -2.65 -12.00 22.88
CA PRO A 210 -1.89 -11.47 21.73
C PRO A 210 -2.68 -11.29 20.40
N ASP A 211 -4.00 -11.04 20.41
CA ASP A 211 -4.80 -11.25 19.19
C ASP A 211 -4.76 -10.11 18.15
N VAL A 212 -4.51 -8.87 18.56
CA VAL A 212 -4.59 -7.66 17.69
C VAL A 212 -3.29 -7.41 16.91
N PHE A 213 -2.20 -8.08 17.29
CA PHE A 213 -0.87 -7.89 16.69
C PHE A 213 -0.81 -8.40 15.24
N ILE A 214 -1.60 -9.41 14.91
CA ILE A 214 -1.59 -10.06 13.59
C ILE A 214 -2.46 -9.28 12.58
N SER A 215 -3.58 -8.68 13.01
CA SER A 215 -4.52 -8.02 12.08
C SER A 215 -3.96 -6.74 11.45
N VAL A 216 -3.12 -5.98 12.17
CA VAL A 216 -2.56 -4.71 11.66
C VAL A 216 -1.36 -4.96 10.74
N LEU A 217 -0.56 -6.00 11.01
CA LEU A 217 0.54 -6.42 10.12
C LEU A 217 0.02 -7.07 8.83
N CYS A 218 -1.08 -7.84 8.90
CA CYS A 218 -1.70 -8.41 7.72
C CYS A 218 -2.33 -7.34 6.81
N ALA A 219 -2.96 -6.29 7.35
CA ALA A 219 -3.53 -5.22 6.54
C ALA A 219 -2.46 -4.42 5.76
N PHE A 220 -1.26 -4.22 6.35
CA PHE A 220 -0.15 -3.55 5.66
C PHE A 220 0.52 -4.43 4.61
N GLY A 221 0.66 -5.73 4.88
CA GLY A 221 1.25 -6.69 3.94
C GLY A 221 0.39 -6.91 2.70
N VAL A 222 -0.94 -6.96 2.85
CA VAL A 222 -1.84 -7.18 1.71
C VAL A 222 -1.88 -5.95 0.79
N VAL A 223 -1.93 -4.73 1.32
CA VAL A 223 -1.94 -3.51 0.48
C VAL A 223 -0.63 -3.30 -0.28
N LEU A 224 0.51 -3.74 0.28
CA LEU A 224 1.82 -3.68 -0.40
C LEU A 224 2.05 -4.82 -1.41
N LEU A 225 1.28 -5.91 -1.34
CA LEU A 225 1.39 -7.05 -2.26
C LEU A 225 0.36 -7.00 -3.40
N THR A 226 -0.67 -6.15 -3.29
CA THR A 226 -1.75 -6.02 -4.29
C THR A 226 -1.77 -4.66 -5.02
N SER A 227 -0.71 -3.86 -4.91
CA SER A 227 -0.50 -2.60 -5.65
C SER A 227 0.85 -2.64 -6.36
#